data_AF-A0A8J6CC34-F1
#
_entry.id   AF-A0A8J6CC34-F1
#
_cell.length_a   1.000
_cell.length_b   1.000
_cell.length_c   1.000
_cell.angle_alpha   90.00
_cell.angle_beta   90.00
_cell.angle_gamma   90.00
#
_symmetry.space_group_name_H-M   'P 1'
#
loop_
_entity.id
_entity.type
_entity.pdbx_description
1 polymer ?
#
loop_
_entity_poly.entity_id
_entity_poly.type
_entity_poly.pdbx_seq_one_letter_code
_entity_poly.pdbx_strand_id
1 'polypeptide(L)'
;MVNGIARRPWAAGALALLAAAAAPAAARKEAFRMIDAKARLADATAGYVADAMSKLSDGRQLAVVASLGPRHIGKSSLLNQVFGAKFDDEAGAGVWISPASHNKDVLLLNAMAADSAESELTQKRLAALCSSVADCVVLNAWYTTSARPTTATVDILSTLFAEQLRQASEGAGVQRSLVLYALHGTDGDALSAQQLAELREQVAQTWEAVPKPAGLANAALSDYFDFKYIAVPPARAASEHKEALSKLRAQFAPPADAAAGSLLKPSYTKAIDVENFGVLAEQLWADACAEPDDGLAATREQLRMCYIASQALFAASAIADKALDKWSAQVARKRAVVAFGAQGRQLLSRTLAKYDEDTAACEPGSKFVAMQRAQLSGRIKTELARLFNDQVRMLNVEAMVKLRELLLLTVARQGSVQDWQVANMQTSVERWFTQKLAELVVPELALNLVPVKAELSARLAQYGSRFASSATVQVQALQYLAERAKEGRAPKGKAAMAVSYALTGAVRTAGSGNLQSFASYTTGPYSANFMLANDRDLPESAAATGQPPPTLRLQPKITFDIDL
;
A
#
# COMPACT_ATOMS: atom_id res chain seq x y z
N MET A 1 0.83 -83.42 -72.39
CA MET A 1 0.82 -83.52 -70.92
C MET A 1 0.98 -82.09 -70.39
N VAL A 2 -0.06 -81.54 -69.76
CA VAL A 2 -0.24 -81.37 -68.30
C VAL A 2 0.38 -80.06 -67.77
N ASN A 3 -0.50 -79.16 -67.32
CA ASN A 3 -0.47 -78.11 -66.27
C ASN A 3 0.88 -77.43 -65.88
N GLY A 4 0.99 -76.11 -65.63
CA GLY A 4 0.01 -75.00 -65.71
C GLY A 4 0.07 -74.03 -64.50
N ILE A 5 -0.21 -72.72 -64.71
CA ILE A 5 -0.52 -71.67 -63.69
C ILE A 5 0.65 -71.31 -62.72
N ALA A 6 1.07 -70.07 -62.44
CA ALA A 6 0.86 -68.68 -62.92
C ALA A 6 2.03 -67.80 -62.33
N ARG A 7 2.09 -66.45 -62.22
CA ARG A 7 1.15 -65.34 -62.47
C ARG A 7 1.87 -64.10 -63.03
N ARG A 8 1.99 -62.95 -62.33
CA ARG A 8 2.61 -61.68 -62.84
C ARG A 8 3.22 -60.78 -61.73
N PRO A 9 4.03 -59.74 -62.09
CA PRO A 9 5.07 -59.16 -61.21
C PRO A 9 4.81 -57.69 -60.78
N TRP A 10 5.82 -57.10 -60.11
CA TRP A 10 6.10 -55.66 -60.16
C TRP A 10 7.56 -55.41 -60.56
N ALA A 11 7.82 -54.31 -61.26
CA ALA A 11 9.16 -53.84 -61.62
C ALA A 11 9.25 -52.33 -61.32
N ALA A 12 10.40 -51.88 -60.80
CA ALA A 12 10.69 -50.47 -60.59
C ALA A 12 11.52 -49.92 -61.76
N GLY A 13 11.17 -48.73 -62.26
CA GLY A 13 11.84 -48.12 -63.40
C GLY A 13 11.56 -46.62 -63.53
N ALA A 14 12.65 -45.85 -63.54
CA ALA A 14 12.80 -44.43 -63.79
C ALA A 14 11.61 -43.61 -64.34
N LEU A 15 11.33 -42.48 -63.67
CA LEU A 15 11.02 -41.22 -64.36
C LEU A 15 11.37 -40.02 -63.47
N ALA A 16 12.22 -39.14 -63.99
CA ALA A 16 12.50 -37.81 -63.48
C ALA A 16 12.31 -36.80 -64.62
N LEU A 17 12.00 -35.55 -64.27
CA LEU A 17 11.43 -34.50 -65.13
C LEU A 17 9.96 -34.76 -65.54
N LEU A 18 9.25 -33.67 -65.82
CA LEU A 18 7.85 -33.58 -66.30
C LEU A 18 6.76 -34.19 -65.39
N ALA A 19 6.57 -33.56 -64.22
CA ALA A 19 5.35 -33.68 -63.41
C ALA A 19 4.69 -32.31 -63.10
N ALA A 20 4.90 -31.31 -63.97
CA ALA A 20 4.20 -30.02 -63.91
C ALA A 20 2.82 -30.13 -64.59
N ALA A 21 1.90 -30.91 -64.01
CA ALA A 21 0.57 -31.14 -64.56
C ALA A 21 -0.49 -31.39 -63.47
N ALA A 22 -1.71 -30.90 -63.71
CA ALA A 22 -2.94 -31.25 -63.00
C ALA A 22 -2.99 -31.00 -61.46
N ALA A 23 -2.79 -29.75 -61.04
CA ALA A 23 -3.56 -29.25 -59.90
C ALA A 23 -5.07 -29.23 -60.29
N PRO A 24 -6.00 -29.71 -59.45
CA PRO A 24 -7.39 -29.92 -59.85
C PRO A 24 -8.17 -28.60 -60.00
N ALA A 25 -9.24 -28.64 -60.79
CA ALA A 25 -10.01 -27.46 -61.16
C ALA A 25 -10.79 -26.85 -59.98
N ALA A 26 -10.58 -25.54 -59.78
CA ALA A 26 -11.54 -24.59 -59.20
C ALA A 26 -12.22 -24.95 -57.86
N ALA A 27 -11.46 -25.46 -56.88
CA ALA A 27 -11.88 -25.37 -55.48
C ALA A 27 -12.05 -23.88 -55.08
N ARG A 28 -13.26 -23.48 -54.67
CA ARG A 28 -13.53 -22.13 -54.11
C ARG A 28 -12.77 -21.99 -52.79
N LYS A 29 -11.58 -21.37 -52.85
CA LYS A 29 -10.63 -21.20 -51.73
C LYS A 29 -11.32 -20.80 -50.42
N GLU A 30 -10.82 -21.40 -49.35
CA GLU A 30 -11.30 -21.23 -47.98
C GLU A 30 -10.65 -20.01 -47.31
N ALA A 31 -11.12 -19.62 -46.12
CA ALA A 31 -10.48 -18.55 -45.35
C ALA A 31 -9.05 -18.93 -44.95
N PHE A 32 -8.10 -18.02 -45.17
CA PHE A 32 -6.68 -18.25 -44.91
C PHE A 32 -6.29 -17.80 -43.50
N ARG A 33 -5.52 -18.60 -42.77
CA ARG A 33 -5.01 -18.21 -41.45
C ARG A 33 -3.73 -17.38 -41.60
N MET A 34 -3.86 -16.06 -41.49
CA MET A 34 -2.75 -15.11 -41.50
C MET A 34 -1.84 -15.27 -40.28
N ILE A 35 -2.41 -15.40 -39.08
CA ILE A 35 -1.64 -15.57 -37.83
C ILE A 35 -2.04 -16.90 -37.18
N ASP A 36 -1.08 -17.76 -36.88
CA ASP A 36 -1.30 -19.07 -36.26
C ASP A 36 -1.46 -19.02 -34.73
N ALA A 37 -1.91 -20.12 -34.14
CA ALA A 37 -2.13 -20.25 -32.69
C ALA A 37 -0.87 -20.05 -31.80
N LYS A 38 0.31 -19.85 -32.41
CA LYS A 38 1.59 -19.54 -31.75
C LYS A 38 2.06 -18.11 -32.06
N ALA A 39 1.13 -17.21 -32.40
CA ALA A 39 1.39 -15.82 -32.75
C ALA A 39 2.30 -15.62 -33.98
N ARG A 40 2.43 -16.61 -34.87
CA ARG A 40 3.29 -16.50 -36.06
C ARG A 40 2.49 -16.04 -37.27
N LEU A 41 2.96 -14.99 -37.94
CA LEU A 41 2.50 -14.66 -39.28
C LEU A 41 2.88 -15.78 -40.25
N ALA A 42 2.02 -16.08 -41.22
CA ALA A 42 2.31 -17.02 -42.28
C ALA A 42 2.96 -16.31 -43.48
N ASP A 43 4.12 -16.78 -43.94
CA ASP A 43 4.88 -16.21 -45.08
C ASP A 43 4.02 -16.00 -46.34
N ALA A 44 3.04 -16.90 -46.55
CA ALA A 44 2.12 -16.84 -47.69
C ALA A 44 1.05 -15.73 -47.60
N THR A 45 1.01 -14.93 -46.53
CA THR A 45 -0.02 -13.88 -46.31
C THR A 45 -0.07 -12.87 -47.46
N ALA A 46 1.08 -12.29 -47.85
CA ALA A 46 1.13 -11.32 -48.93
C ALA A 46 0.64 -11.93 -50.26
N GLY A 47 1.08 -13.15 -50.58
CA GLY A 47 0.66 -13.89 -51.76
C GLY A 47 -0.83 -14.27 -51.76
N TYR A 48 -1.41 -14.59 -50.59
CA TYR A 48 -2.85 -14.84 -50.47
C TYR A 48 -3.67 -13.56 -50.63
N VAL A 49 -3.25 -12.44 -50.03
CA VAL A 49 -3.95 -11.15 -50.16
C VAL A 49 -3.89 -10.66 -51.61
N ALA A 50 -2.74 -10.74 -52.28
CA ALA A 50 -2.63 -10.43 -53.71
C ALA A 50 -3.50 -11.36 -54.59
N ASP A 51 -3.48 -12.68 -54.34
CA ASP A 51 -4.32 -13.64 -55.07
C ASP A 51 -5.81 -13.41 -54.82
N ALA A 52 -6.22 -13.03 -53.60
CA ALA A 52 -7.60 -12.67 -53.29
C ALA A 52 -8.01 -11.36 -53.99
N MET A 53 -7.20 -10.31 -53.88
CA MET A 53 -7.47 -9.00 -54.46
C MET A 53 -7.48 -8.99 -55.99
N SER A 54 -6.65 -9.80 -56.65
CA SER A 54 -6.69 -10.01 -58.11
C SER A 54 -8.03 -10.57 -58.65
N LYS A 55 -8.93 -11.00 -57.76
CA LYS A 55 -10.28 -11.51 -58.08
C LYS A 55 -11.39 -10.55 -57.63
N LEU A 56 -11.04 -9.43 -57.01
CA LEU A 56 -11.96 -8.49 -56.37
C LEU A 56 -12.24 -7.27 -57.26
N SER A 57 -11.31 -6.33 -57.43
CA SER A 57 -11.57 -5.12 -58.25
C SER A 57 -10.33 -4.50 -58.90
N ASP A 58 -10.59 -3.67 -59.91
CA ASP A 58 -9.62 -3.08 -60.84
C ASP A 58 -8.78 -1.94 -60.20
N GLY A 59 -7.98 -2.26 -59.19
CA GLY A 59 -7.03 -1.32 -58.57
C GLY A 59 -7.68 -0.24 -57.69
N ARG A 60 -8.72 -0.59 -56.91
CA ARG A 60 -9.38 0.32 -55.96
C ARG A 60 -8.80 0.21 -54.56
N GLN A 61 -8.99 1.27 -53.78
CA GLN A 61 -8.70 1.27 -52.34
C GLN A 61 -9.55 0.22 -51.63
N LEU A 62 -8.90 -0.57 -50.78
CA LEU A 62 -9.52 -1.66 -50.04
C LEU A 62 -10.15 -1.12 -48.73
N ALA A 63 -11.35 -1.60 -48.41
CA ALA A 63 -11.92 -1.47 -47.08
C ALA A 63 -11.66 -2.73 -46.24
N VAL A 64 -11.20 -2.56 -45.00
CA VAL A 64 -10.83 -3.65 -44.08
C VAL A 64 -11.82 -3.71 -42.92
N VAL A 65 -12.52 -4.83 -42.80
CA VAL A 65 -13.51 -5.09 -41.74
C VAL A 65 -12.99 -6.17 -40.79
N ALA A 66 -12.70 -5.82 -39.55
CA ALA A 66 -12.26 -6.76 -38.52
C ALA A 66 -13.41 -7.18 -37.59
N SER A 67 -13.40 -8.42 -37.11
CA SER A 67 -14.40 -8.97 -36.19
C SER A 67 -13.75 -9.41 -34.89
N LEU A 68 -14.06 -8.70 -33.80
CA LEU A 68 -13.54 -8.89 -32.44
C LEU A 68 -14.62 -9.39 -31.48
N GLY A 69 -14.19 -9.90 -30.32
CA GLY A 69 -15.06 -10.39 -29.25
C GLY A 69 -14.74 -11.82 -28.80
N PRO A 70 -15.49 -12.36 -27.83
CA PRO A 70 -15.31 -13.71 -27.29
C PRO A 70 -15.26 -14.84 -28.34
N ARG A 71 -14.80 -16.03 -27.92
CA ARG A 71 -14.91 -17.25 -28.73
C ARG A 71 -16.36 -17.77 -28.71
N HIS A 72 -16.76 -18.53 -29.73
CA HIS A 72 -18.08 -19.17 -29.87
C HIS A 72 -19.31 -18.25 -29.79
N ILE A 73 -19.13 -16.94 -29.96
CA ILE A 73 -20.21 -15.93 -30.05
C ILE A 73 -20.87 -15.84 -31.45
N GLY A 74 -20.47 -16.68 -32.40
CA GLY A 74 -20.98 -16.64 -33.78
C GLY A 74 -20.34 -15.59 -34.69
N LYS A 75 -19.08 -15.18 -34.42
CA LYS A 75 -18.34 -14.21 -35.27
C LYS A 75 -18.21 -14.71 -36.72
N SER A 76 -17.80 -15.96 -36.91
CA SER A 76 -17.65 -16.56 -38.24
C SER A 76 -19.03 -16.65 -38.92
N SER A 77 -20.04 -17.18 -38.25
CA SER A 77 -21.43 -17.19 -38.73
C SER A 77 -21.96 -15.81 -39.16
N LEU A 78 -21.73 -14.76 -38.36
CA LEU A 78 -22.14 -13.39 -38.71
C LEU A 78 -21.43 -12.89 -39.99
N LEU A 79 -20.11 -13.05 -40.09
CA LEU A 79 -19.35 -12.65 -41.28
C LEU A 79 -19.77 -13.45 -42.53
N ASN A 80 -19.98 -14.76 -42.37
CA ASN A 80 -20.44 -15.66 -43.42
C ASN A 80 -21.82 -15.21 -43.96
N GLN A 81 -22.76 -14.92 -43.07
CA GLN A 81 -24.11 -14.52 -43.45
C GLN A 81 -24.19 -13.09 -44.00
N VAL A 82 -23.47 -12.12 -43.43
CA VAL A 82 -23.51 -10.72 -43.91
C VAL A 82 -22.75 -10.57 -45.23
N PHE A 83 -21.49 -11.00 -45.28
CA PHE A 83 -20.56 -10.72 -46.38
C PHE A 83 -20.37 -11.87 -47.38
N GLY A 84 -20.97 -13.04 -47.14
CA GLY A 84 -20.80 -14.23 -47.99
C GLY A 84 -19.43 -14.89 -47.83
N ALA A 85 -18.83 -14.78 -46.65
CA ALA A 85 -17.55 -15.39 -46.31
C ALA A 85 -17.64 -16.91 -46.09
N LYS A 86 -16.49 -17.56 -45.88
CA LYS A 86 -16.35 -18.97 -45.51
C LYS A 86 -15.37 -19.17 -44.36
N PHE A 87 -15.59 -18.47 -43.25
CA PHE A 87 -14.93 -18.77 -41.99
C PHE A 87 -15.56 -19.98 -41.33
N ASP A 88 -14.75 -20.84 -40.73
CA ASP A 88 -15.23 -21.89 -39.83
C ASP A 88 -15.52 -21.30 -38.43
N ASP A 89 -16.57 -21.79 -37.76
CA ASP A 89 -16.92 -21.42 -36.37
C ASP A 89 -16.18 -22.31 -35.35
N GLU A 90 -15.67 -23.49 -35.74
CA GLU A 90 -14.87 -24.38 -34.88
C GLU A 90 -13.36 -24.12 -34.97
N ALA A 91 -12.92 -23.33 -35.94
CA ALA A 91 -11.51 -23.07 -36.22
C ALA A 91 -10.70 -22.60 -34.99
N GLY A 92 -9.41 -22.96 -35.01
CA GLY A 92 -8.46 -22.65 -33.95
C GLY A 92 -8.09 -21.17 -33.87
N ALA A 93 -7.54 -20.79 -32.71
CA ALA A 93 -7.04 -19.45 -32.43
C ALA A 93 -6.05 -18.95 -33.51
N GLY A 94 -6.10 -17.65 -33.78
CA GLY A 94 -5.39 -17.00 -34.87
C GLY A 94 -6.20 -15.86 -35.49
N VAL A 95 -5.61 -15.22 -36.51
CA VAL A 95 -6.31 -14.26 -37.38
C VAL A 95 -6.55 -14.91 -38.73
N TRP A 96 -7.81 -14.94 -39.15
CA TRP A 96 -8.26 -15.54 -40.40
C TRP A 96 -8.71 -14.45 -41.36
N ILE A 97 -8.32 -14.55 -42.63
CA ILE A 97 -8.63 -13.58 -43.69
C ILE A 97 -9.47 -14.24 -44.79
N SER A 98 -10.56 -13.57 -45.17
CA SER A 98 -11.39 -13.94 -46.31
C SER A 98 -11.75 -12.70 -47.12
N PRO A 99 -11.73 -12.76 -48.46
CA PRO A 99 -12.44 -11.78 -49.28
C PRO A 99 -13.95 -11.88 -49.03
N ALA A 100 -14.68 -10.76 -49.16
CA ALA A 100 -16.14 -10.76 -49.09
C ALA A 100 -16.78 -11.11 -50.45
N SER A 101 -17.66 -12.12 -50.49
CA SER A 101 -18.37 -12.50 -51.72
C SER A 101 -19.52 -11.55 -52.09
N HIS A 102 -19.96 -10.68 -51.17
CA HIS A 102 -21.11 -9.78 -51.36
C HIS A 102 -20.74 -8.30 -51.54
N ASN A 103 -19.51 -7.89 -51.20
CA ASN A 103 -18.94 -6.62 -51.61
C ASN A 103 -17.47 -6.87 -51.95
N LYS A 104 -17.07 -6.60 -53.20
CA LYS A 104 -15.72 -6.93 -53.65
C LYS A 104 -14.64 -6.00 -53.10
N ASP A 105 -14.99 -4.78 -52.74
CA ASP A 105 -14.02 -3.80 -52.22
C ASP A 105 -13.76 -3.98 -50.71
N VAL A 106 -14.06 -5.17 -50.14
CA VAL A 106 -13.97 -5.49 -48.70
C VAL A 106 -13.15 -6.75 -48.41
N LEU A 107 -12.15 -6.62 -47.53
CA LEU A 107 -11.41 -7.73 -46.90
C LEU A 107 -11.88 -7.92 -45.46
N LEU A 108 -12.08 -9.18 -45.07
CA LEU A 108 -12.59 -9.55 -43.75
C LEU A 108 -11.49 -10.18 -42.91
N LEU A 109 -11.29 -9.66 -41.69
CA LEU A 109 -10.42 -10.23 -40.66
C LEU A 109 -11.29 -10.81 -39.54
N ASN A 110 -11.24 -12.12 -39.33
CA ASN A 110 -11.88 -12.80 -38.21
C ASN A 110 -10.83 -13.16 -37.16
N ALA A 111 -10.81 -12.44 -36.05
CA ALA A 111 -9.79 -12.61 -35.01
C ALA A 111 -10.32 -13.52 -33.88
N MET A 112 -9.57 -14.57 -33.57
CA MET A 112 -9.91 -15.52 -32.53
C MET A 112 -8.73 -15.66 -31.55
N ALA A 113 -8.87 -15.04 -30.38
CA ALA A 113 -7.94 -15.22 -29.27
C ALA A 113 -7.90 -16.70 -28.85
N ALA A 114 -6.79 -17.09 -28.22
CA ALA A 114 -6.71 -18.39 -27.57
C ALA A 114 -7.46 -18.37 -26.22
N ASP A 115 -8.02 -19.52 -25.84
CA ASP A 115 -8.69 -19.70 -24.55
C ASP A 115 -7.69 -19.84 -23.38
N SER A 116 -6.37 -19.82 -23.66
CA SER A 116 -5.30 -19.92 -22.66
C SER A 116 -4.64 -18.56 -22.42
N ALA A 117 -4.55 -18.17 -21.13
CA ALA A 117 -3.81 -17.00 -20.67
C ALA A 117 -2.27 -17.14 -20.77
N GLU A 118 -1.76 -18.31 -21.20
CA GLU A 118 -0.35 -18.55 -21.51
C GLU A 118 -0.05 -18.41 -23.02
N SER A 119 -1.03 -18.00 -23.82
CA SER A 119 -0.86 -17.76 -25.26
C SER A 119 -0.51 -16.31 -25.57
N GLU A 120 0.40 -16.13 -26.52
CA GLU A 120 0.77 -14.82 -27.08
C GLU A 120 -0.36 -14.16 -27.89
N LEU A 121 -1.44 -14.90 -28.23
CA LEU A 121 -2.65 -14.42 -28.92
C LEU A 121 -3.73 -13.95 -27.93
N THR A 122 -3.45 -12.86 -27.22
CA THR A 122 -4.42 -12.22 -26.31
C THR A 122 -5.46 -11.39 -27.09
N GLN A 123 -6.65 -11.19 -26.49
CA GLN A 123 -7.67 -10.29 -27.05
C GLN A 123 -7.14 -8.85 -27.23
N LYS A 124 -6.25 -8.38 -26.33
CA LYS A 124 -5.59 -7.07 -26.45
C LYS A 124 -4.76 -6.97 -27.74
N ARG A 125 -3.82 -7.89 -27.96
CA ARG A 125 -2.95 -7.87 -29.16
C ARG A 125 -3.74 -7.95 -30.46
N LEU A 126 -4.78 -8.78 -30.47
CA LEU A 126 -5.73 -8.86 -31.59
C LEU A 126 -6.50 -7.55 -31.79
N ALA A 127 -6.94 -6.90 -30.70
CA ALA A 127 -7.58 -5.59 -30.76
C ALA A 127 -6.61 -4.50 -31.27
N ALA A 128 -5.36 -4.46 -30.84
CA ALA A 128 -4.36 -3.50 -31.31
C ALA A 128 -4.06 -3.65 -32.81
N LEU A 129 -3.81 -4.89 -33.27
CA LEU A 129 -3.65 -5.18 -34.70
C LEU A 129 -4.87 -4.74 -35.50
N CYS A 130 -6.08 -5.12 -35.07
CA CYS A 130 -7.31 -4.75 -35.76
C CYS A 130 -7.61 -3.24 -35.69
N SER A 131 -7.28 -2.56 -34.58
CA SER A 131 -7.36 -1.09 -34.47
C SER A 131 -6.38 -0.41 -35.41
N SER A 132 -5.28 -1.07 -35.76
CA SER A 132 -4.32 -0.56 -36.74
C SER A 132 -4.82 -0.77 -38.16
N VAL A 133 -5.14 -2.01 -38.59
CA VAL A 133 -5.44 -2.29 -40.02
C VAL A 133 -6.89 -2.11 -40.45
N ALA A 134 -7.89 -2.06 -39.55
CA ALA A 134 -9.30 -2.02 -39.95
C ALA A 134 -9.89 -0.60 -40.00
N ASP A 135 -10.73 -0.33 -40.99
CA ASP A 135 -11.55 0.90 -41.07
C ASP A 135 -12.88 0.72 -40.30
N CYS A 136 -13.32 -0.53 -40.15
CA CYS A 136 -14.52 -0.93 -39.40
C CYS A 136 -14.23 -2.13 -38.50
N VAL A 137 -14.52 -2.00 -37.20
CA VAL A 137 -14.39 -3.03 -36.19
C VAL A 137 -15.78 -3.50 -35.73
N VAL A 138 -16.13 -4.74 -36.05
CA VAL A 138 -17.34 -5.42 -35.59
C VAL A 138 -17.06 -6.01 -34.21
N LEU A 139 -17.57 -5.36 -33.17
CA LEU A 139 -17.41 -5.79 -31.78
C LEU A 139 -18.59 -6.66 -31.37
N ASN A 140 -18.37 -7.96 -31.25
CA ASN A 140 -19.41 -8.93 -30.92
C ASN A 140 -19.54 -9.11 -29.40
N ALA A 141 -20.74 -8.90 -28.86
CA ALA A 141 -21.07 -9.11 -27.45
C ALA A 141 -22.42 -9.81 -27.29
N TRP A 142 -22.60 -10.65 -26.26
CA TRP A 142 -23.89 -11.24 -25.91
C TRP A 142 -24.65 -10.28 -24.99
N TYR A 143 -25.97 -10.18 -25.15
CA TYR A 143 -26.78 -9.51 -24.13
C TYR A 143 -26.95 -10.41 -22.90
N THR A 144 -26.24 -10.10 -21.82
CA THR A 144 -26.47 -10.70 -20.50
C THR A 144 -27.54 -9.91 -19.75
N THR A 145 -28.50 -10.59 -19.13
CA THR A 145 -29.55 -9.94 -18.31
C THR A 145 -29.03 -9.26 -17.05
N SER A 146 -27.78 -9.52 -16.64
CA SER A 146 -27.03 -8.62 -15.76
C SER A 146 -26.50 -7.44 -16.57
N ALA A 147 -26.93 -6.23 -16.22
CA ALA A 147 -26.45 -4.95 -16.76
C ALA A 147 -25.00 -4.61 -16.32
N ARG A 148 -24.06 -5.52 -16.60
CA ARG A 148 -22.62 -5.34 -16.46
C ARG A 148 -21.97 -5.77 -17.76
N PRO A 149 -21.02 -4.98 -18.31
CA PRO A 149 -20.29 -5.41 -19.48
C PRO A 149 -19.44 -6.65 -19.15
N THR A 150 -19.29 -7.55 -20.13
CA THR A 150 -18.29 -8.61 -20.03
C THR A 150 -16.91 -7.97 -20.04
N THR A 151 -16.02 -8.35 -19.10
CA THR A 151 -14.68 -7.74 -18.96
C THR A 151 -13.92 -7.72 -20.28
N ALA A 152 -13.90 -8.85 -21.00
CA ALA A 152 -13.27 -8.96 -22.31
C ALA A 152 -13.75 -7.92 -23.34
N THR A 153 -14.99 -7.44 -23.26
CA THR A 153 -15.52 -6.40 -24.15
C THR A 153 -15.00 -5.00 -23.75
N VAL A 154 -14.83 -4.75 -22.45
CA VAL A 154 -14.18 -3.54 -21.93
C VAL A 154 -12.69 -3.55 -22.24
N ASP A 155 -12.02 -4.70 -22.11
CA ASP A 155 -10.60 -4.88 -22.43
C ASP A 155 -10.32 -4.59 -23.91
N ILE A 156 -11.17 -5.10 -24.82
CA ILE A 156 -11.10 -4.80 -26.26
C ILE A 156 -11.30 -3.31 -26.51
N LEU A 157 -12.38 -2.70 -26.01
CA LEU A 157 -12.65 -1.26 -26.19
C LEU A 157 -11.51 -0.38 -25.67
N SER A 158 -11.01 -0.67 -24.46
CA SER A 158 -9.88 0.05 -23.86
C SER A 158 -8.63 -0.01 -24.73
N THR A 159 -8.38 -1.17 -25.37
CA THR A 159 -7.23 -1.35 -26.25
C THR A 159 -7.40 -0.61 -27.57
N LEU A 160 -8.59 -0.65 -28.19
CA LEU A 160 -8.90 0.15 -29.39
C LEU A 160 -8.69 1.66 -29.12
N PHE A 161 -9.15 2.13 -27.96
CA PHE A 161 -9.05 3.55 -27.57
C PHE A 161 -7.60 3.97 -27.29
N ALA A 162 -6.84 3.16 -26.54
CA ALA A 162 -5.44 3.44 -26.26
C ALA A 162 -4.60 3.47 -27.54
N GLU A 163 -4.81 2.51 -28.44
CA GLU A 163 -4.04 2.39 -29.69
C GLU A 163 -4.34 3.55 -30.66
N GLN A 164 -5.61 3.96 -30.81
CA GLN A 164 -5.97 5.09 -31.67
C GLN A 164 -5.43 6.43 -31.10
N LEU A 165 -5.37 6.57 -29.77
CA LEU A 165 -4.72 7.72 -29.12
C LEU A 165 -3.20 7.71 -29.28
N ARG A 166 -2.56 6.53 -29.25
CA ARG A 166 -1.12 6.35 -29.50
C ARG A 166 -0.75 6.81 -30.91
N GLN A 167 -1.41 6.24 -31.93
CA GLN A 167 -1.20 6.60 -33.34
C GLN A 167 -1.44 8.10 -33.61
N ALA A 168 -2.45 8.70 -32.98
CA ALA A 168 -2.70 10.13 -33.08
C ALA A 168 -1.60 10.99 -32.43
N SER A 169 -1.01 10.54 -31.31
CA SER A 169 0.10 11.23 -30.65
C SER A 169 1.43 11.12 -31.40
N GLU A 170 1.61 10.07 -32.20
CA GLU A 170 2.77 9.84 -33.08
C GLU A 170 2.70 10.61 -34.40
N GLY A 171 1.62 11.38 -34.63
CA GLY A 171 1.52 12.29 -35.78
C GLY A 171 0.99 11.67 -37.07
N ALA A 172 0.48 10.44 -37.04
CA ALA A 172 -0.14 9.77 -38.20
C ALA A 172 -1.39 10.47 -38.75
N GLY A 173 -1.93 11.45 -38.01
CA GLY A 173 -3.18 12.14 -38.31
C GLY A 173 -4.40 11.42 -37.75
N VAL A 174 -5.44 12.17 -37.38
CA VAL A 174 -6.66 11.60 -36.79
C VAL A 174 -7.57 11.05 -37.90
N GLN A 175 -7.30 9.80 -38.30
CA GLN A 175 -8.26 8.99 -39.04
C GLN A 175 -9.29 8.41 -38.06
N ARG A 176 -10.56 8.36 -38.48
CA ARG A 176 -11.65 7.82 -37.66
C ARG A 176 -11.89 6.35 -37.99
N SER A 177 -12.31 5.55 -37.02
CA SER A 177 -12.74 4.17 -37.25
C SER A 177 -14.20 3.97 -36.87
N LEU A 178 -14.92 3.13 -37.63
CA LEU A 178 -16.28 2.71 -37.26
C LEU A 178 -16.23 1.55 -36.28
N VAL A 179 -16.89 1.67 -35.12
CA VAL A 179 -17.17 0.52 -34.26
C VAL A 179 -18.63 0.10 -34.43
N LEU A 180 -18.82 -1.07 -35.05
CA LEU A 180 -20.11 -1.73 -35.19
C LEU A 180 -20.31 -2.67 -34.00
N TYR A 181 -21.01 -2.19 -32.97
CA TYR A 181 -21.33 -2.96 -31.77
C TYR A 181 -22.48 -3.93 -32.06
N ALA A 182 -22.14 -5.20 -32.24
CA ALA A 182 -23.06 -6.29 -32.58
C ALA A 182 -23.50 -7.04 -31.33
N LEU A 183 -24.74 -6.78 -30.89
CA LEU A 183 -25.32 -7.40 -29.70
C LEU A 183 -26.12 -8.65 -30.08
N HIS A 184 -25.59 -9.83 -29.74
CA HIS A 184 -26.17 -11.14 -30.00
C HIS A 184 -27.18 -11.54 -28.94
N GLY A 185 -28.23 -12.25 -29.38
CA GLY A 185 -29.22 -12.88 -28.49
C GLY A 185 -30.40 -11.98 -28.13
N THR A 186 -30.68 -10.95 -28.93
CA THR A 186 -31.81 -10.03 -28.72
C THR A 186 -33.15 -10.66 -29.10
N ASP A 187 -34.19 -10.39 -28.32
CA ASP A 187 -35.58 -10.71 -28.69
C ASP A 187 -36.14 -9.59 -29.58
N GLY A 188 -35.76 -9.61 -30.86
CA GLY A 188 -36.16 -8.63 -31.88
C GLY A 188 -34.99 -8.06 -32.69
N ASP A 189 -35.30 -7.42 -33.84
CA ASP A 189 -34.34 -6.88 -34.81
C ASP A 189 -33.81 -5.47 -34.47
N ALA A 190 -34.29 -4.87 -33.38
CA ALA A 190 -33.91 -3.55 -32.90
C ALA A 190 -33.56 -3.58 -31.40
N LEU A 191 -32.61 -2.72 -31.00
CA LEU A 191 -32.22 -2.55 -29.60
C LEU A 191 -33.17 -1.61 -28.87
N SER A 192 -33.49 -1.93 -27.61
CA SER A 192 -34.32 -1.05 -26.78
C SER A 192 -33.61 0.27 -26.44
N ALA A 193 -34.39 1.32 -26.15
CA ALA A 193 -33.82 2.60 -25.74
C ALA A 193 -32.96 2.50 -24.47
N GLN A 194 -33.27 1.56 -23.58
CA GLN A 194 -32.47 1.25 -22.39
C GLN A 194 -31.15 0.58 -22.75
N GLN A 195 -31.17 -0.48 -23.57
CA GLN A 195 -29.94 -1.16 -24.02
C GLN A 195 -29.01 -0.19 -24.77
N LEU A 196 -29.57 0.71 -25.58
CA LEU A 196 -28.81 1.76 -26.27
C LEU A 196 -28.26 2.84 -25.33
N ALA A 197 -28.83 3.05 -24.15
CA ALA A 197 -28.29 3.94 -23.13
C ALA A 197 -27.15 3.25 -22.37
N GLU A 198 -27.38 2.02 -21.88
CA GLU A 198 -26.40 1.22 -21.14
C GLU A 198 -25.11 0.98 -21.94
N LEU A 199 -25.22 0.61 -23.22
CA LEU A 199 -24.06 0.39 -24.09
C LEU A 199 -23.29 1.68 -24.40
N ARG A 200 -23.98 2.83 -24.51
CA ARG A 200 -23.32 4.14 -24.69
C ARG A 200 -22.62 4.59 -23.41
N GLU A 201 -23.23 4.35 -22.25
CA GLU A 201 -22.63 4.66 -20.96
C GLU A 201 -21.38 3.81 -20.74
N GLN A 202 -21.43 2.49 -20.98
CA GLN A 202 -20.26 1.61 -20.98
C GLN A 202 -19.12 2.17 -21.85
N VAL A 203 -19.43 2.54 -23.09
CA VAL A 203 -18.45 3.07 -24.05
C VAL A 203 -17.84 4.38 -23.55
N ALA A 204 -18.64 5.30 -23.00
CA ALA A 204 -18.16 6.57 -22.43
C ALA A 204 -17.32 6.37 -21.16
N GLN A 205 -17.76 5.53 -20.22
CA GLN A 205 -17.00 5.17 -19.01
C GLN A 205 -15.65 4.53 -19.38
N THR A 206 -15.61 3.71 -20.43
CA THR A 206 -14.36 3.09 -20.92
C THR A 206 -13.42 4.14 -21.53
N TRP A 207 -13.93 5.13 -22.29
CA TRP A 207 -13.13 6.23 -22.84
C TRP A 207 -12.50 7.13 -21.76
N GLU A 208 -13.20 7.35 -20.65
CA GLU A 208 -12.65 8.14 -19.53
C GLU A 208 -11.71 7.34 -18.61
N ALA A 209 -11.80 6.01 -18.60
CA ALA A 209 -10.86 5.15 -17.87
C ALA A 209 -9.49 4.99 -18.56
N VAL A 210 -9.41 5.19 -19.88
CA VAL A 210 -8.18 5.04 -20.67
C VAL A 210 -7.23 6.23 -20.44
N PRO A 211 -5.94 6.00 -20.15
CA PRO A 211 -4.95 7.07 -19.96
C PRO A 211 -4.69 7.81 -21.27
N LYS A 212 -5.07 9.09 -21.34
CA LYS A 212 -4.90 9.93 -22.53
C LYS A 212 -3.47 10.53 -22.60
N PRO A 213 -2.76 10.46 -23.74
CA PRO A 213 -1.41 11.03 -23.89
C PRO A 213 -1.32 12.54 -23.64
N ALA A 214 -0.11 13.03 -23.33
CA ALA A 214 0.15 14.45 -23.13
C ALA A 214 -0.19 15.25 -24.40
N GLY A 215 -1.11 16.23 -24.27
CA GLY A 215 -1.67 16.99 -25.39
C GLY A 215 -3.05 16.51 -25.85
N LEU A 216 -3.41 15.24 -25.58
CA LEU A 216 -4.72 14.65 -25.93
C LEU A 216 -5.70 14.59 -24.75
N ALA A 217 -5.44 15.30 -23.65
CA ALA A 217 -6.27 15.27 -22.44
C ALA A 217 -7.75 15.66 -22.67
N ASN A 218 -8.02 16.54 -23.63
CA ASN A 218 -9.37 17.00 -24.00
C ASN A 218 -9.97 16.24 -25.21
N ALA A 219 -9.39 15.10 -25.60
CA ALA A 219 -9.86 14.32 -26.74
C ALA A 219 -11.28 13.76 -26.52
N ALA A 220 -12.23 14.13 -27.38
CA ALA A 220 -13.58 13.57 -27.36
C ALA A 220 -13.63 12.27 -28.18
N LEU A 221 -14.39 11.27 -27.69
CA LEU A 221 -14.55 9.98 -28.37
C LEU A 221 -14.99 10.12 -29.85
N SER A 222 -15.87 11.08 -30.12
CA SER A 222 -16.41 11.39 -31.45
C SER A 222 -15.38 11.93 -32.44
N ASP A 223 -14.19 12.30 -31.99
CA ASP A 223 -13.11 12.76 -32.88
C ASP A 223 -12.36 11.58 -33.53
N TYR A 224 -12.43 10.40 -32.91
CA TYR A 224 -11.68 9.19 -33.26
C TYR A 224 -12.59 8.03 -33.69
N PHE A 225 -13.80 7.94 -33.13
CA PHE A 225 -14.70 6.80 -33.33
C PHE A 225 -16.15 7.20 -33.60
N ASP A 226 -16.70 6.67 -34.69
CA ASP A 226 -18.13 6.64 -34.93
C ASP A 226 -18.68 5.29 -34.44
N PHE A 227 -19.73 5.30 -33.61
CA PHE A 227 -20.35 4.08 -33.06
C PHE A 227 -21.72 3.78 -33.69
N LYS A 228 -21.88 2.55 -34.20
CA LYS A 228 -23.17 2.01 -34.65
C LYS A 228 -23.52 0.78 -33.82
N TYR A 229 -24.70 0.77 -33.22
CA TYR A 229 -25.21 -0.35 -32.43
C TYR A 229 -26.24 -1.12 -33.25
N ILE A 230 -26.16 -2.46 -33.25
CA ILE A 230 -27.11 -3.35 -33.94
C ILE A 230 -27.53 -4.52 -33.04
N ALA A 231 -28.77 -4.96 -33.24
CA ALA A 231 -29.30 -6.20 -32.70
C ALA A 231 -28.99 -7.37 -33.66
N VAL A 232 -28.60 -8.52 -33.11
CA VAL A 232 -28.47 -9.78 -33.86
C VAL A 232 -29.38 -10.81 -33.17
N PRO A 233 -30.61 -11.01 -33.70
CA PRO A 233 -31.54 -12.00 -33.17
C PRO A 233 -30.92 -13.40 -33.17
N PRO A 234 -31.27 -14.30 -32.23
CA PRO A 234 -30.81 -15.68 -32.27
C PRO A 234 -31.42 -16.42 -33.48
N ALA A 235 -30.65 -17.30 -34.13
CA ALA A 235 -31.06 -17.97 -35.38
C ALA A 235 -32.37 -18.77 -35.33
N ARG A 236 -32.90 -19.07 -34.12
CA ARG A 236 -34.26 -19.59 -33.89
C ARG A 236 -35.37 -18.66 -34.41
N ALA A 237 -35.16 -17.34 -34.36
CA ALA A 237 -36.05 -16.31 -34.89
C ALA A 237 -35.78 -16.08 -36.38
N ALA A 238 -36.04 -17.11 -37.19
CA ALA A 238 -35.49 -17.23 -38.55
C ALA A 238 -35.98 -16.17 -39.56
N SER A 239 -37.07 -15.44 -39.28
CA SER A 239 -37.53 -14.27 -40.02
C SER A 239 -36.72 -13.02 -39.65
N GLU A 240 -36.80 -12.61 -38.38
CA GLU A 240 -36.14 -11.43 -37.81
C GLU A 240 -34.62 -11.47 -38.02
N HIS A 241 -33.98 -12.63 -37.80
CA HIS A 241 -32.56 -12.82 -38.03
C HIS A 241 -32.18 -12.53 -39.49
N LYS A 242 -32.94 -13.07 -40.46
CA LYS A 242 -32.69 -12.84 -41.90
C LYS A 242 -32.95 -11.39 -42.29
N GLU A 243 -33.97 -10.75 -41.72
CA GLU A 243 -34.28 -9.35 -42.00
C GLU A 243 -33.21 -8.41 -41.44
N ALA A 244 -32.78 -8.60 -40.20
CA ALA A 244 -31.70 -7.85 -39.56
C ALA A 244 -30.38 -7.97 -40.37
N LEU A 245 -30.00 -9.19 -40.75
CA LEU A 245 -28.79 -9.40 -41.55
C LEU A 245 -28.91 -8.90 -43.00
N SER A 246 -30.11 -8.87 -43.58
CA SER A 246 -30.37 -8.25 -44.89
C SER A 246 -30.24 -6.72 -44.82
N LYS A 247 -30.87 -6.10 -43.81
CA LYS A 247 -30.73 -4.66 -43.48
C LYS A 247 -29.26 -4.28 -43.26
N LEU A 248 -28.48 -5.14 -42.62
CA LEU A 248 -27.05 -4.92 -42.39
C LEU A 248 -26.21 -5.11 -43.66
N ARG A 249 -26.47 -6.14 -44.47
CA ARG A 249 -25.77 -6.35 -45.75
C ARG A 249 -25.98 -5.16 -46.70
N ALA A 250 -27.19 -4.62 -46.77
CA ALA A 250 -27.48 -3.44 -47.57
C ALA A 250 -26.67 -2.19 -47.15
N GLN A 251 -26.41 -2.03 -45.85
CA GLN A 251 -25.55 -0.97 -45.30
C GLN A 251 -24.05 -1.17 -45.59
N PHE A 252 -23.64 -2.36 -46.06
CA PHE A 252 -22.28 -2.69 -46.52
C PHE A 252 -22.18 -2.86 -48.05
N ALA A 253 -23.20 -2.44 -48.81
CA ALA A 253 -23.19 -2.45 -50.27
C ALA A 253 -22.09 -1.53 -50.86
N PRO A 254 -21.56 -1.85 -52.06
CA PRO A 254 -20.55 -1.01 -52.72
C PRO A 254 -21.07 0.39 -53.06
N PRO A 255 -20.19 1.42 -53.11
CA PRO A 255 -20.60 2.82 -53.18
C PRO A 255 -21.37 3.23 -54.45
N ALA A 256 -21.32 2.42 -55.52
CA ALA A 256 -22.09 2.66 -56.74
C ALA A 256 -23.61 2.54 -56.55
N ASP A 257 -24.05 1.68 -55.62
CA ASP A 257 -25.47 1.43 -55.31
C ASP A 257 -25.93 2.11 -54.00
N ALA A 258 -25.00 2.74 -53.26
CA ALA A 258 -25.21 3.12 -51.86
C ALA A 258 -25.72 4.57 -51.68
N ALA A 259 -27.03 4.76 -51.76
CA ALA A 259 -27.66 6.03 -51.41
C ALA A 259 -27.50 6.38 -49.91
N ALA A 260 -26.81 7.49 -49.63
CA ALA A 260 -26.84 8.29 -48.37
C ALA A 260 -26.64 7.59 -47.01
N GLY A 261 -26.33 6.29 -46.96
CA GLY A 261 -26.38 5.50 -45.72
C GLY A 261 -25.46 4.27 -45.66
N SER A 262 -24.41 4.21 -46.49
CA SER A 262 -23.35 3.20 -46.31
C SER A 262 -22.64 3.37 -44.97
N LEU A 263 -22.30 2.26 -44.33
CA LEU A 263 -21.50 2.26 -43.11
C LEU A 263 -20.01 2.58 -43.39
N LEU A 264 -19.48 2.21 -44.56
CA LEU A 264 -18.08 2.44 -44.90
C LEU A 264 -17.90 3.81 -45.55
N LYS A 265 -17.50 4.80 -44.75
CA LYS A 265 -17.20 6.16 -45.22
C LYS A 265 -15.74 6.26 -45.70
N PRO A 266 -15.44 7.05 -46.75
CA PRO A 266 -14.06 7.37 -47.13
C PRO A 266 -13.24 8.03 -46.00
N SER A 267 -13.89 8.70 -45.05
CA SER A 267 -13.24 9.28 -43.86
C SER A 267 -12.63 8.25 -42.89
N TYR A 268 -12.87 6.96 -43.11
CA TYR A 268 -12.28 5.88 -42.32
C TYR A 268 -11.16 5.14 -43.03
N THR A 269 -11.00 5.30 -44.35
CA THR A 269 -10.03 4.46 -45.08
C THR A 269 -8.61 4.80 -44.66
N LYS A 270 -7.89 3.76 -44.23
CA LYS A 270 -6.47 3.85 -43.89
C LYS A 270 -5.55 3.82 -45.11
N ALA A 271 -6.15 3.80 -46.32
CA ALA A 271 -5.46 3.80 -47.61
C ALA A 271 -4.38 2.71 -47.72
N ILE A 272 -4.59 1.57 -47.06
CA ILE A 272 -3.62 0.47 -47.03
C ILE A 272 -3.52 -0.13 -48.43
N ASP A 273 -2.32 -0.05 -48.99
CA ASP A 273 -2.01 -0.64 -50.28
C ASP A 273 -1.99 -2.17 -50.20
N VAL A 274 -2.59 -2.81 -51.20
CA VAL A 274 -2.75 -4.27 -51.31
C VAL A 274 -1.41 -4.98 -51.43
N GLU A 275 -0.48 -4.43 -52.19
CA GLU A 275 0.83 -5.05 -52.42
C GLU A 275 1.67 -5.03 -51.12
N ASN A 276 1.51 -3.99 -50.31
CA ASN A 276 2.24 -3.78 -49.07
C ASN A 276 1.51 -4.30 -47.81
N PHE A 277 0.24 -4.70 -47.90
CA PHE A 277 -0.58 -5.17 -46.76
C PHE A 277 0.13 -6.25 -45.93
N GLY A 278 0.80 -7.21 -46.58
CA GLY A 278 1.50 -8.30 -45.87
C GLY A 278 2.64 -7.80 -44.99
N VAL A 279 3.43 -6.85 -45.48
CA VAL A 279 4.57 -6.24 -44.75
C VAL A 279 4.07 -5.33 -43.63
N LEU A 280 3.02 -4.55 -43.89
CA LEU A 280 2.38 -3.70 -42.89
C LEU A 280 1.74 -4.54 -41.77
N ALA A 281 1.09 -5.66 -42.09
CA ALA A 281 0.55 -6.58 -41.11
C ALA A 281 1.64 -7.29 -40.30
N GLU A 282 2.83 -7.53 -40.87
CA GLU A 282 3.99 -8.06 -40.14
C GLU A 282 4.53 -7.04 -39.13
N GLN A 283 4.74 -5.80 -39.57
CA GLN A 283 5.22 -4.70 -38.72
C GLN A 283 4.25 -4.42 -37.57
N LEU A 284 2.97 -4.17 -37.88
CA LEU A 284 1.94 -3.88 -36.88
C LEU A 284 1.68 -5.06 -35.93
N TRP A 285 1.94 -6.31 -36.35
CA TRP A 285 1.90 -7.46 -35.46
C TRP A 285 3.14 -7.57 -34.57
N ALA A 286 4.34 -7.28 -35.12
CA ALA A 286 5.57 -7.21 -34.32
C ALA A 286 5.47 -6.12 -33.24
N ASP A 287 4.95 -4.93 -33.58
CA ASP A 287 4.72 -3.83 -32.64
C ASP A 287 3.69 -4.24 -31.55
N ALA A 288 2.55 -4.80 -31.94
CA ALA A 288 1.54 -5.32 -31.00
C ALA A 288 2.07 -6.48 -30.12
N CYS A 289 3.10 -7.20 -30.55
CA CYS A 289 3.79 -8.20 -29.75
C CYS A 289 4.91 -7.61 -28.87
N ALA A 290 5.54 -6.51 -29.28
CA ALA A 290 6.61 -5.83 -28.55
C ALA A 290 6.10 -4.95 -27.40
N GLU A 291 4.90 -4.37 -27.55
CA GLU A 291 4.23 -3.65 -26.47
C GLU A 291 4.03 -4.55 -25.23
N PRO A 292 4.47 -4.11 -24.03
CA PRO A 292 4.23 -4.85 -22.80
C PRO A 292 2.72 -4.86 -22.50
N ASP A 293 2.19 -6.03 -22.14
CA ASP A 293 0.80 -6.14 -21.68
C ASP A 293 0.69 -5.52 -20.27
N ASP A 294 0.52 -4.20 -20.22
CA ASP A 294 0.36 -3.42 -19.00
C ASP A 294 -1.02 -3.73 -18.36
N GLY A 295 -1.02 -4.85 -17.63
CA GLY A 295 -1.70 -5.02 -16.35
C GLY A 295 -3.20 -4.73 -16.28
N LEU A 296 -4.03 -5.58 -16.90
CA LEU A 296 -5.45 -5.71 -16.48
C LEU A 296 -5.94 -7.16 -16.29
N ALA A 297 -5.21 -8.15 -16.82
CA ALA A 297 -5.30 -9.54 -16.38
C ALA A 297 -3.94 -9.96 -15.81
N ALA A 298 -3.85 -10.16 -14.49
CA ALA A 298 -2.60 -10.59 -13.87
C ALA A 298 -2.21 -11.98 -14.39
N THR A 299 -1.06 -12.08 -15.07
CA THR A 299 -0.58 -13.34 -15.66
C THR A 299 -0.47 -14.42 -14.59
N ARG A 300 -0.60 -15.71 -14.96
CA ARG A 300 -0.44 -16.83 -14.02
C ARG A 300 0.86 -16.72 -13.20
N GLU A 301 1.95 -16.30 -13.84
CA GLU A 301 3.22 -16.09 -13.17
C GLU A 301 3.22 -14.86 -12.26
N GLN A 302 2.59 -13.74 -12.65
CA GLN A 302 2.41 -12.58 -11.77
C GLN A 302 1.58 -12.94 -10.53
N LEU A 303 0.52 -13.76 -10.67
CA LEU A 303 -0.27 -14.27 -9.54
C LEU A 303 0.54 -15.22 -8.65
N ARG A 304 1.34 -16.11 -9.23
CA ARG A 304 2.29 -16.99 -8.50
C ARG A 304 3.32 -16.18 -7.73
N MET A 305 3.90 -15.15 -8.36
CA MET A 305 4.84 -14.21 -7.75
C MET A 305 4.21 -13.42 -6.60
N CYS A 306 3.01 -12.87 -6.79
CA CYS A 306 2.25 -12.21 -5.73
C CYS A 306 1.93 -13.14 -4.56
N TYR A 307 1.61 -14.41 -4.82
CA TYR A 307 1.34 -15.43 -3.80
C TYR A 307 2.61 -15.78 -3.00
N ILE A 308 3.72 -16.09 -3.68
CA ILE A 308 5.02 -16.39 -3.05
C ILE A 308 5.51 -15.21 -2.21
N ALA A 309 5.54 -14.00 -2.80
CA ALA A 309 5.96 -12.79 -2.10
C ALA A 309 5.09 -12.51 -0.86
N SER A 310 3.77 -12.71 -0.94
CA SER A 310 2.87 -12.51 0.20
C SER A 310 3.01 -13.59 1.29
N GLN A 311 3.32 -14.84 0.93
CA GLN A 311 3.69 -15.86 1.92
C GLN A 311 5.03 -15.54 2.60
N ALA A 312 6.05 -15.16 1.83
CA ALA A 312 7.34 -14.71 2.35
C ALA A 312 7.17 -13.50 3.30
N LEU A 313 6.32 -12.53 2.93
CA LEU A 313 6.00 -11.35 3.74
C LEU A 313 5.38 -11.73 5.08
N PHE A 314 4.48 -12.72 5.09
CA PHE A 314 3.83 -13.23 6.30
C PHE A 314 4.82 -14.03 7.19
N ALA A 315 5.59 -14.95 6.59
CA ALA A 315 6.56 -15.76 7.32
C ALA A 315 7.68 -14.91 7.95
N ALA A 316 8.21 -13.93 7.20
CA ALA A 316 9.20 -12.98 7.66
C ALA A 316 8.63 -12.03 8.73
N SER A 317 7.39 -11.55 8.56
CA SER A 317 6.68 -10.75 9.57
C SER A 317 6.56 -11.49 10.90
N ALA A 318 6.14 -12.75 10.90
CA ALA A 318 6.00 -13.56 12.10
C ALA A 318 7.30 -13.79 12.89
N ILE A 319 8.48 -13.50 12.32
CA ILE A 319 9.77 -13.45 13.03
C ILE A 319 9.94 -12.10 13.75
N ALA A 320 9.60 -11.00 13.08
CA ALA A 320 9.66 -9.65 13.65
C ALA A 320 8.64 -9.46 14.78
N ASP A 321 7.39 -9.85 14.54
CA ASP A 321 6.26 -9.60 15.45
C ASP A 321 6.49 -10.26 16.82
N LYS A 322 6.96 -11.51 16.86
CA LYS A 322 7.32 -12.23 18.10
C LYS A 322 8.40 -11.53 18.94
N ALA A 323 9.29 -10.77 18.32
CA ALA A 323 10.31 -9.99 19.02
C ALA A 323 9.77 -8.62 19.45
N LEU A 324 9.05 -7.94 18.57
CA LEU A 324 8.43 -6.63 18.81
C LEU A 324 7.37 -6.69 19.91
N ASP A 325 6.52 -7.72 19.95
CA ASP A 325 5.52 -7.95 21.01
C ASP A 325 6.17 -8.19 22.38
N LYS A 326 7.28 -8.96 22.39
CA LYS A 326 8.05 -9.20 23.61
C LYS A 326 8.67 -7.90 24.14
N TRP A 327 9.21 -7.07 23.26
CA TRP A 327 9.82 -5.79 23.62
C TRP A 327 8.77 -4.74 24.01
N SER A 328 7.63 -4.66 23.31
CA SER A 328 6.54 -3.73 23.65
C SER A 328 5.94 -4.07 25.02
N ALA A 329 5.71 -5.36 25.32
CA ALA A 329 5.28 -5.80 26.64
C ALA A 329 6.33 -5.55 27.74
N GLN A 330 7.62 -5.57 27.40
CA GLN A 330 8.72 -5.26 28.34
C GLN A 330 8.80 -3.75 28.64
N VAL A 331 8.73 -2.90 27.61
CA VAL A 331 8.73 -1.43 27.72
C VAL A 331 7.44 -0.92 28.41
N ALA A 332 6.27 -1.49 28.10
CA ALA A 332 5.02 -1.17 28.79
C ALA A 332 5.07 -1.47 30.30
N ARG A 333 5.86 -2.47 30.72
CA ARG A 333 6.15 -2.80 32.12
C ARG A 333 7.28 -1.93 32.73
N LYS A 334 7.67 -0.84 32.05
CA LYS A 334 8.76 0.08 32.41
C LYS A 334 10.12 -0.62 32.60
N ARG A 335 10.42 -1.65 31.80
CA ARG A 335 11.72 -2.33 31.76
C ARG A 335 12.41 -2.05 30.43
N ALA A 336 13.64 -1.56 30.46
CA ALA A 336 14.41 -1.31 29.23
C ALA A 336 14.79 -2.62 28.53
N VAL A 337 15.03 -2.58 27.23
CA VAL A 337 15.52 -3.71 26.43
C VAL A 337 17.04 -3.63 26.34
N VAL A 338 17.73 -4.61 26.92
CA VAL A 338 19.20 -4.67 26.95
C VAL A 338 19.75 -4.86 25.52
N ALA A 339 20.74 -4.04 25.15
CA ALA A 339 21.36 -4.03 23.82
C ALA A 339 20.38 -3.83 22.64
N PHE A 340 19.31 -3.04 22.86
CA PHE A 340 18.25 -2.79 21.88
C PHE A 340 18.76 -2.37 20.49
N GLY A 341 19.79 -1.53 20.38
CA GLY A 341 20.35 -1.12 19.08
C GLY A 341 20.90 -2.30 18.27
N ALA A 342 21.67 -3.17 18.92
CA ALA A 342 22.22 -4.38 18.30
C ALA A 342 21.14 -5.43 18.00
N GLN A 343 20.18 -5.63 18.91
CA GLN A 343 19.08 -6.58 18.72
C GLN A 343 18.11 -6.12 17.61
N GLY A 344 17.79 -4.83 17.53
CA GLY A 344 16.95 -4.27 16.46
C GLY A 344 17.61 -4.38 15.08
N ARG A 345 18.92 -4.13 15.00
CA ARG A 345 19.73 -4.38 13.79
C ARG A 345 19.72 -5.85 13.37
N GLN A 346 19.95 -6.76 14.33
CA GLN A 346 19.93 -8.21 14.06
C GLN A 346 18.54 -8.69 13.62
N LEU A 347 17.47 -8.17 14.24
CA LEU A 347 16.09 -8.50 13.87
C LEU A 347 15.78 -8.06 12.44
N LEU A 348 16.06 -6.80 12.10
CA LEU A 348 15.84 -6.26 10.76
C LEU A 348 16.64 -7.06 9.71
N SER A 349 17.92 -7.32 9.97
CA SER A 349 18.76 -8.12 9.07
C SER A 349 18.26 -9.55 8.89
N ARG A 350 17.81 -10.21 9.97
CA ARG A 350 17.30 -11.59 9.92
C ARG A 350 15.96 -11.69 9.19
N THR A 351 15.04 -10.77 9.47
CA THR A 351 13.72 -10.75 8.84
C THR A 351 13.81 -10.42 7.35
N LEU A 352 14.67 -9.48 6.94
CA LEU A 352 14.91 -9.21 5.53
C LEU A 352 15.62 -10.37 4.82
N ALA A 353 16.67 -10.96 5.43
CA ALA A 353 17.34 -12.13 4.86
C ALA A 353 16.40 -13.33 4.66
N LYS A 354 15.40 -13.52 5.54
CA LYS A 354 14.39 -14.57 5.35
C LYS A 354 13.41 -14.25 4.21
N TYR A 355 12.98 -13.00 4.09
CA TYR A 355 12.18 -12.56 2.94
C TYR A 355 12.93 -12.77 1.61
N ASP A 356 14.23 -12.45 1.60
CA ASP A 356 15.10 -12.58 0.42
C ASP A 356 15.38 -14.05 0.06
N GLU A 357 15.49 -14.93 1.06
CA GLU A 357 15.56 -16.39 0.86
C GLU A 357 14.24 -16.94 0.26
N ASP A 358 13.09 -16.62 0.87
CA ASP A 358 11.77 -17.11 0.44
C ASP A 358 11.31 -16.53 -0.90
N THR A 359 11.94 -15.45 -1.38
CA THR A 359 11.70 -14.85 -2.70
C THR A 359 12.85 -15.07 -3.71
N ALA A 360 13.87 -15.86 -3.37
CA ALA A 360 15.00 -16.12 -4.27
C ALA A 360 14.63 -16.87 -5.58
N ALA A 361 13.46 -17.50 -5.63
CA ALA A 361 12.91 -18.15 -6.82
C ALA A 361 12.07 -17.20 -7.71
N CYS A 362 11.94 -15.92 -7.33
CA CYS A 362 11.25 -14.89 -8.11
C CYS A 362 12.20 -14.23 -9.13
N GLU A 363 11.64 -13.64 -10.19
CA GLU A 363 12.43 -12.92 -11.19
C GLU A 363 13.28 -11.78 -10.59
N PRO A 364 14.60 -11.73 -10.88
CA PRO A 364 15.48 -10.72 -10.32
C PRO A 364 15.12 -9.33 -10.87
N GLY A 365 14.83 -8.40 -9.96
CA GLY A 365 14.40 -7.04 -10.29
C GLY A 365 12.88 -6.81 -10.28
N SER A 366 12.07 -7.80 -9.89
CA SER A 366 10.62 -7.65 -9.78
C SER A 366 10.21 -6.46 -8.88
N LYS A 367 9.55 -5.46 -9.48
CA LYS A 367 9.08 -4.23 -8.80
C LYS A 367 8.19 -4.56 -7.58
N PHE A 368 7.37 -5.60 -7.67
CA PHE A 368 6.44 -5.99 -6.59
C PHE A 368 7.17 -6.59 -5.37
N VAL A 369 8.15 -7.47 -5.60
CA VAL A 369 8.99 -8.04 -4.52
C VAL A 369 9.80 -6.95 -3.85
N ALA A 370 10.40 -6.04 -4.62
CA ALA A 370 11.10 -4.87 -4.08
C ALA A 370 10.19 -3.95 -3.24
N MET A 371 8.95 -3.72 -3.69
CA MET A 371 7.94 -2.94 -2.96
C MET A 371 7.55 -3.60 -1.63
N GLN A 372 7.21 -4.89 -1.62
CA GLN A 372 6.85 -5.59 -0.37
C GLN A 372 8.04 -5.68 0.60
N ARG A 373 9.27 -5.89 0.09
CA ARG A 373 10.50 -5.84 0.90
C ARG A 373 10.71 -4.46 1.55
N ALA A 374 10.47 -3.38 0.80
CA ALA A 374 10.53 -2.02 1.32
C ALA A 374 9.43 -1.76 2.37
N GLN A 375 8.21 -2.23 2.14
CA GLN A 375 7.09 -2.14 3.09
C GLN A 375 7.38 -2.88 4.40
N LEU A 376 7.92 -4.10 4.32
CA LEU A 376 8.35 -4.90 5.47
C LEU A 376 9.45 -4.17 6.27
N SER A 377 10.48 -3.66 5.59
CA SER A 377 11.51 -2.86 6.25
C SER A 377 10.93 -1.59 6.89
N GLY A 378 9.98 -0.92 6.23
CA GLY A 378 9.31 0.28 6.74
C GLY A 378 8.54 0.00 8.02
N ARG A 379 7.69 -1.04 8.03
CA ARG A 379 6.90 -1.45 9.21
C ARG A 379 7.79 -1.72 10.42
N ILE A 380 8.85 -2.50 10.25
CA ILE A 380 9.78 -2.85 11.33
C ILE A 380 10.52 -1.60 11.83
N LYS A 381 10.96 -0.71 10.93
CA LYS A 381 11.63 0.54 11.31
C LYS A 381 10.71 1.47 12.11
N THR A 382 9.43 1.56 11.77
CA THR A 382 8.45 2.38 12.51
C THR A 382 8.26 1.88 13.96
N GLU A 383 8.05 0.57 14.17
CA GLU A 383 7.92 0.04 15.55
C GLU A 383 9.24 0.09 16.33
N LEU A 384 10.39 -0.10 15.68
CA LEU A 384 11.70 0.12 16.33
C LEU A 384 11.89 1.59 16.75
N ALA A 385 11.49 2.56 15.92
CA ALA A 385 11.56 3.99 16.26
C ALA A 385 10.60 4.36 17.41
N ARG A 386 9.41 3.75 17.46
CA ARG A 386 8.48 3.88 18.59
C ARG A 386 9.09 3.34 19.89
N LEU A 387 9.59 2.10 19.88
CA LEU A 387 10.24 1.46 21.03
C LEU A 387 11.53 2.18 21.46
N PHE A 388 12.24 2.81 20.52
CA PHE A 388 13.35 3.72 20.83
C PHE A 388 12.86 4.94 21.61
N ASN A 389 11.85 5.65 21.10
CA ASN A 389 11.32 6.86 21.75
C ASN A 389 10.79 6.61 23.17
N ASP A 390 10.10 5.48 23.39
CA ASP A 390 9.62 5.11 24.74
C ASP A 390 10.76 4.71 25.69
N GLN A 391 11.82 4.06 25.19
CA GLN A 391 13.03 3.81 26.00
C GLN A 391 13.84 5.06 26.27
N VAL A 392 13.89 6.03 25.35
CA VAL A 392 14.50 7.36 25.58
C VAL A 392 13.73 8.13 26.65
N ARG A 393 12.39 8.08 26.65
CA ARG A 393 11.55 8.64 27.73
C ARG A 393 11.88 8.01 29.09
N MET A 394 12.07 6.69 29.14
CA MET A 394 12.48 6.00 30.37
C MET A 394 13.90 6.39 30.82
N LEU A 395 14.86 6.43 29.89
CA LEU A 395 16.26 6.80 30.17
C LEU A 395 16.38 8.27 30.64
N ASN A 396 15.55 9.17 30.12
CA ASN A 396 15.41 10.54 30.62
C ASN A 396 14.94 10.58 32.08
N VAL A 397 13.96 9.74 32.47
CA VAL A 397 13.53 9.64 33.88
C VAL A 397 14.64 9.08 34.77
N GLU A 398 15.35 8.04 34.31
CA GLU A 398 16.49 7.46 35.03
C GLU A 398 17.62 8.48 35.23
N ALA A 399 17.96 9.28 34.20
CA ALA A 399 18.93 10.36 34.30
C ALA A 399 18.55 11.42 35.35
N MET A 400 17.27 11.81 35.41
CA MET A 400 16.77 12.77 36.41
C MET A 400 16.80 12.21 37.83
N VAL A 401 16.45 10.93 38.02
CA VAL A 401 16.58 10.24 39.33
C VAL A 401 18.05 10.19 39.75
N LYS A 402 18.95 9.83 38.84
CA LYS A 402 20.39 9.72 39.10
C LYS A 402 21.03 11.06 39.47
N LEU A 403 20.67 12.15 38.80
CA LEU A 403 21.11 13.50 39.18
C LEU A 403 20.60 13.87 40.59
N ARG A 404 19.32 13.61 40.88
CA ARG A 404 18.74 13.85 42.20
C ARG A 404 19.46 13.06 43.29
N GLU A 405 19.74 11.77 43.09
CA GLU A 405 20.45 10.93 44.06
C GLU A 405 21.87 11.44 44.36
N LEU A 406 22.65 11.78 43.31
CA LEU A 406 24.01 12.33 43.48
C LEU A 406 24.01 13.66 44.26
N LEU A 407 23.04 14.53 43.99
CA LEU A 407 22.89 15.80 44.69
C LEU A 407 22.46 15.59 46.16
N LEU A 408 21.45 14.75 46.44
CA LEU A 408 21.01 14.44 47.82
C LEU A 408 22.12 13.76 48.65
N LEU A 409 22.90 12.86 48.03
CA LEU A 409 24.08 12.25 48.68
C LEU A 409 25.18 13.27 49.02
N THR A 410 25.23 14.39 48.30
CA THR A 410 26.18 15.48 48.57
C THR A 410 25.67 16.39 49.68
N VAL A 411 24.37 16.75 49.67
CA VAL A 411 23.71 17.46 50.78
C VAL A 411 23.87 16.68 52.09
N ALA A 412 23.62 15.37 52.09
CA ALA A 412 23.76 14.52 53.27
C ALA A 412 25.20 14.40 53.82
N ARG A 413 26.23 14.77 53.02
CA ARG A 413 27.64 14.72 53.42
C ARG A 413 28.25 16.09 53.76
N GLN A 414 27.70 17.17 53.22
CA GLN A 414 28.29 18.51 53.29
C GLN A 414 27.33 19.59 53.82
N GLY A 415 26.02 19.30 53.90
CA GLY A 415 24.95 20.22 54.30
C GLY A 415 24.48 21.17 53.19
N SER A 416 25.27 21.32 52.13
CA SER A 416 24.98 22.17 50.97
C SER A 416 25.63 21.59 49.71
N VAL A 417 25.35 22.20 48.55
CA VAL A 417 25.99 21.90 47.26
C VAL A 417 26.35 23.21 46.58
N GLN A 418 27.54 23.30 45.99
CA GLN A 418 28.04 24.47 45.27
C GLN A 418 27.81 24.32 43.76
N ASP A 419 27.65 25.43 43.03
CA ASP A 419 27.25 25.42 41.62
C ASP A 419 28.18 24.60 40.70
N TRP A 420 29.50 24.63 40.97
CA TRP A 420 30.48 23.83 40.22
C TRP A 420 30.32 22.32 40.47
N GLN A 421 29.84 21.90 41.65
CA GLN A 421 29.52 20.50 41.95
C GLN A 421 28.27 20.08 41.18
N VAL A 422 27.23 20.95 41.12
CA VAL A 422 26.03 20.72 40.31
C VAL A 422 26.40 20.55 38.83
N ALA A 423 27.22 21.45 38.29
CA ALA A 423 27.71 21.38 36.90
C ALA A 423 28.48 20.08 36.61
N ASN A 424 29.42 19.69 37.47
CA ASN A 424 30.14 18.42 37.32
C ASN A 424 29.22 17.19 37.34
N MET A 425 28.21 17.18 38.22
CA MET A 425 27.22 16.10 38.28
C MET A 425 26.32 16.07 37.04
N GLN A 426 25.91 17.23 36.53
CA GLN A 426 25.17 17.34 35.26
C GLN A 426 25.98 16.74 34.11
N THR A 427 27.22 17.19 33.88
CA THR A 427 28.08 16.65 32.80
C THR A 427 28.39 15.16 32.97
N SER A 428 28.50 14.66 34.20
CA SER A 428 28.65 13.23 34.48
C SER A 428 27.39 12.42 34.10
N VAL A 429 26.20 12.94 34.40
CA VAL A 429 24.91 12.34 34.01
C VAL A 429 24.69 12.42 32.49
N GLU A 430 25.03 13.53 31.84
CA GLU A 430 24.97 13.69 30.38
C GLU A 430 25.89 12.72 29.63
N ARG A 431 27.10 12.48 30.16
CA ARG A 431 28.04 11.49 29.62
C ARG A 431 27.49 10.06 29.78
N TRP A 432 26.98 9.72 30.96
CA TRP A 432 26.35 8.42 31.21
C TRP A 432 25.11 8.21 30.33
N PHE A 433 24.26 9.22 30.19
CA PHE A 433 23.10 9.20 29.28
C PHE A 433 23.53 9.03 27.83
N THR A 434 24.56 9.75 27.38
CA THR A 434 25.08 9.63 26.01
C THR A 434 25.60 8.23 25.71
N GLN A 435 26.27 7.58 26.68
CA GLN A 435 26.70 6.19 26.57
C GLN A 435 25.50 5.23 26.46
N LYS A 436 24.50 5.37 27.34
CA LYS A 436 23.31 4.51 27.32
C LYS A 436 22.40 4.75 26.11
N LEU A 437 22.31 5.98 25.62
CA LEU A 437 21.60 6.32 24.40
C LEU A 437 22.23 5.61 23.19
N ALA A 438 23.56 5.52 23.13
CA ALA A 438 24.26 4.82 22.04
C ALA A 438 23.93 3.30 22.00
N GLU A 439 23.69 2.65 23.14
CA GLU A 439 23.25 1.24 23.22
C GLU A 439 21.83 1.02 22.67
N LEU A 440 21.03 2.09 22.53
CA LEU A 440 19.67 2.06 21.97
C LEU A 440 19.62 2.37 20.46
N VAL A 441 20.70 2.88 19.85
CA VAL A 441 20.68 3.30 18.44
C VAL A 441 20.70 2.10 17.50
N VAL A 442 19.67 1.97 16.67
CA VAL A 442 19.68 1.11 15.47
C VAL A 442 20.18 1.96 14.29
N PRO A 443 21.36 1.70 13.70
CA PRO A 443 21.94 2.53 12.64
C PRO A 443 21.01 2.74 11.44
N GLU A 444 20.27 1.69 11.07
CA GLU A 444 19.37 1.66 9.91
C GLU A 444 18.14 2.58 10.05
N LEU A 445 17.93 3.21 11.20
CA LEU A 445 16.87 4.21 11.43
C LEU A 445 17.30 5.67 11.15
N ALA A 446 18.60 5.95 10.99
CA ALA A 446 19.14 7.30 10.72
C ALA A 446 18.63 8.42 11.67
N LEU A 447 18.41 8.09 12.95
CA LEU A 447 17.79 8.98 13.93
C LEU A 447 18.67 10.18 14.30
N ASN A 448 18.09 11.38 14.30
CA ASN A 448 18.77 12.58 14.78
C ASN A 448 18.77 12.63 16.33
N LEU A 449 19.95 12.41 16.92
CA LEU A 449 20.15 12.39 18.38
C LEU A 449 20.43 13.77 18.99
N VAL A 450 20.65 14.81 18.18
CA VAL A 450 20.94 16.17 18.66
C VAL A 450 19.80 16.75 19.51
N PRO A 451 18.52 16.77 19.07
CA PRO A 451 17.43 17.32 19.88
C PRO A 451 17.23 16.53 21.19
N VAL A 452 17.37 15.20 21.16
CA VAL A 452 17.23 14.33 22.34
C VAL A 452 18.25 14.69 23.43
N LYS A 453 19.50 14.93 23.05
CA LYS A 453 20.56 15.35 23.99
C LYS A 453 20.35 16.78 24.49
N ALA A 454 19.97 17.70 23.61
CA ALA A 454 19.70 19.09 23.96
C ALA A 454 18.52 19.23 24.94
N GLU A 455 17.44 18.46 24.74
CA GLU A 455 16.27 18.45 25.62
C GLU A 455 16.64 17.96 27.03
N LEU A 456 17.42 16.88 27.15
CA LEU A 456 17.88 16.41 28.45
C LEU A 456 18.79 17.43 29.13
N SER A 457 19.78 17.99 28.41
CA SER A 457 20.70 18.99 28.96
C SER A 457 19.94 20.19 29.55
N ALA A 458 18.96 20.71 28.81
CA ALA A 458 18.08 21.78 29.28
C ALA A 458 17.26 21.39 30.54
N ARG A 459 16.74 20.17 30.60
CA ARG A 459 16.02 19.64 31.78
C ARG A 459 16.94 19.48 33.01
N LEU A 460 18.16 18.97 32.82
CA LEU A 460 19.16 18.83 33.89
C LEU A 460 19.63 20.20 34.41
N ALA A 461 19.84 21.17 33.52
CA ALA A 461 20.18 22.55 33.86
C ALA A 461 19.07 23.26 34.65
N GLN A 462 17.82 23.14 34.19
CA GLN A 462 16.64 23.69 34.88
C GLN A 462 16.40 23.05 36.26
N TYR A 463 16.70 21.77 36.41
CA TYR A 463 16.59 21.08 37.70
C TYR A 463 17.70 21.50 38.67
N GLY A 464 18.96 21.52 38.22
CA GLY A 464 20.11 21.90 39.06
C GLY A 464 19.99 23.31 39.64
N SER A 465 19.66 24.30 38.80
CA SER A 465 19.45 25.69 39.23
C SER A 465 18.30 25.88 40.23
N ARG A 466 17.29 25.00 40.23
CA ARG A 466 16.17 25.00 41.19
C ARG A 466 16.40 24.11 42.41
N PHE A 467 17.45 23.28 42.40
CA PHE A 467 17.68 22.26 43.42
C PHE A 467 18.02 22.90 44.78
N ALA A 468 18.93 23.88 44.81
CA ALA A 468 19.33 24.57 46.04
C ALA A 468 18.15 25.22 46.79
N SER A 469 17.15 25.73 46.06
CA SER A 469 15.91 26.29 46.60
C SER A 469 14.84 25.26 47.00
N SER A 470 15.10 23.96 46.84
CA SER A 470 14.08 22.92 47.07
C SER A 470 13.86 22.62 48.55
N ALA A 471 12.59 22.49 48.97
CA ALA A 471 12.22 22.07 50.31
C ALA A 471 12.84 20.73 50.73
N THR A 472 13.09 19.80 49.79
CA THR A 472 13.79 18.53 50.09
C THR A 472 15.24 18.77 50.54
N VAL A 473 15.93 19.76 49.95
CA VAL A 473 17.29 20.14 50.33
C VAL A 473 17.29 20.83 51.68
N GLN A 474 16.33 21.72 51.93
CA GLN A 474 16.18 22.38 53.24
C GLN A 474 15.97 21.35 54.37
N VAL A 475 15.10 20.35 54.16
CA VAL A 475 14.88 19.28 55.15
C VAL A 475 16.14 18.44 55.38
N GLN A 476 16.87 18.04 54.32
CA GLN A 476 18.12 17.27 54.50
C GLN A 476 19.25 18.10 55.11
N ALA A 477 19.37 19.38 54.77
CA ALA A 477 20.35 20.28 55.39
C ALA A 477 20.07 20.47 56.89
N LEU A 478 18.80 20.61 57.27
CA LEU A 478 18.38 20.64 58.68
C LEU A 478 18.66 19.32 59.41
N GLN A 479 18.46 18.17 58.74
CA GLN A 479 18.83 16.85 59.30
C GLN A 479 20.34 16.73 59.54
N TYR A 480 21.17 17.08 58.55
CA TYR A 480 22.62 17.09 58.67
C TYR A 480 23.13 18.05 59.76
N LEU A 481 22.52 19.24 59.89
CA LEU A 481 22.81 20.16 60.99
C LEU A 481 22.41 19.59 62.35
N ALA A 482 21.27 18.88 62.44
CA ALA A 482 20.82 18.22 63.66
C ALA A 482 21.68 17.00 64.03
N GLU A 483 22.28 16.30 63.06
CA GLU A 483 23.25 15.23 63.31
C GLU A 483 24.59 15.80 63.78
N ARG A 484 25.13 16.83 63.10
CA ARG A 484 26.32 17.55 63.58
C ARG A 484 26.13 18.23 64.93
N ALA A 485 24.92 18.64 65.29
CA ALA A 485 24.61 19.15 66.64
C ALA A 485 24.63 18.04 67.72
N LYS A 486 24.43 16.77 67.34
CA LYS A 486 24.59 15.61 68.25
C LYS A 486 26.06 15.21 68.37
N GLU A 487 26.80 15.17 67.25
CA GLU A 487 28.25 14.93 67.23
C GLU A 487 29.02 16.04 67.95
N GLY A 488 28.55 17.29 67.82
CA GLY A 488 29.08 18.48 68.49
C GLY A 488 28.71 18.62 69.96
N ARG A 489 28.11 17.60 70.59
CA ARG A 489 28.10 17.52 72.07
C ARG A 489 29.54 17.44 72.54
N ALA A 490 29.92 18.36 73.43
CA ALA A 490 31.22 18.31 74.11
C ALA A 490 31.45 16.92 74.74
N PRO A 491 32.71 16.43 74.80
CA PRO A 491 33.02 15.17 75.48
C PRO A 491 32.46 15.22 76.91
N LYS A 492 31.85 14.12 77.39
CA LYS A 492 31.15 14.05 78.70
C LYS A 492 31.96 14.80 79.77
N GLY A 493 31.49 16.00 80.11
CA GLY A 493 32.14 16.84 81.12
C GLY A 493 32.07 16.13 82.47
N LYS A 494 33.09 16.34 83.31
CA LYS A 494 33.04 15.92 84.71
C LYS A 494 31.76 16.51 85.34
N ALA A 495 30.96 15.67 86.01
CA ALA A 495 29.60 15.94 86.47
C ALA A 495 29.36 17.43 86.82
N ALA A 496 28.59 18.10 85.95
CA ALA A 496 28.41 19.55 86.01
C ALA A 496 27.11 19.89 86.73
N MET A 497 27.21 20.25 88.00
CA MET A 497 26.08 20.69 88.83
C MET A 497 25.61 22.08 88.39
N ALA A 498 24.51 22.15 87.64
CA ALA A 498 23.90 23.41 87.21
C ALA A 498 22.99 23.95 88.31
N VAL A 499 23.40 25.03 88.97
CA VAL A 499 22.58 25.73 89.98
C VAL A 499 21.72 26.79 89.30
N SER A 500 20.40 26.62 89.36
CA SER A 500 19.45 27.61 88.84
C SER A 500 18.58 28.20 89.95
N TYR A 501 18.42 29.52 89.94
CA TYR A 501 17.62 30.27 90.92
C TYR A 501 16.35 30.81 90.26
N ALA A 502 15.20 30.24 90.63
CA ALA A 502 13.88 30.65 90.15
C ALA A 502 13.04 31.24 91.28
N LEU A 503 12.47 32.43 91.08
CA LEU A 503 11.45 32.99 91.98
C LEU A 503 10.07 32.72 91.40
N THR A 504 9.35 31.75 91.96
CA THR A 504 7.97 31.42 91.53
C THR A 504 6.96 32.30 92.27
N GLY A 505 6.21 33.13 91.55
CA GLY A 505 5.00 33.81 92.05
C GLY A 505 3.82 32.84 92.26
N ALA A 506 2.69 33.34 92.79
CA ALA A 506 1.75 32.59 93.66
C ALA A 506 0.49 33.38 94.05
N VAL A 507 -0.09 34.19 93.15
CA VAL A 507 -1.28 35.04 93.42
C VAL A 507 -2.58 34.22 93.42
N ARG A 508 -3.16 33.98 94.61
CA ARG A 508 -4.45 33.27 94.77
C ARG A 508 -5.59 34.27 95.03
N THR A 509 -6.52 34.42 94.10
CA THR A 509 -7.75 35.20 94.30
C THR A 509 -8.80 34.36 95.02
N ALA A 510 -9.44 34.90 96.06
CA ALA A 510 -10.52 34.22 96.78
C ALA A 510 -11.83 34.23 95.95
N GLY A 511 -12.32 33.05 95.59
CA GLY A 511 -13.57 32.87 94.87
C GLY A 511 -13.61 31.54 94.09
N SER A 512 -14.80 31.02 93.81
CA SER A 512 -15.01 29.77 93.07
C SER A 512 -14.82 29.96 91.55
N GLY A 513 -13.65 30.44 91.14
CA GLY A 513 -13.33 30.89 89.77
C GLY A 513 -11.94 30.45 89.29
N ASN A 514 -11.83 30.17 88.00
CA ASN A 514 -10.82 29.25 87.44
C ASN A 514 -9.53 29.94 86.92
N LEU A 515 -9.11 31.08 87.50
CA LEU A 515 -8.01 31.89 86.95
C LEU A 515 -7.07 32.45 88.03
N GLN A 516 -5.78 32.08 87.92
CA GLN A 516 -4.66 32.66 88.67
C GLN A 516 -3.49 32.86 87.70
N SER A 517 -2.71 33.93 87.84
CA SER A 517 -1.63 34.28 86.91
C SER A 517 -0.33 34.62 87.63
N PHE A 518 0.77 34.02 87.17
CA PHE A 518 2.09 34.14 87.80
C PHE A 518 3.14 34.57 86.79
N ALA A 519 4.03 35.47 87.22
CA ALA A 519 5.29 35.72 86.55
C ALA A 519 6.43 35.12 87.39
N SER A 520 7.50 34.69 86.72
CA SER A 520 8.74 34.23 87.35
C SER A 520 9.91 34.66 86.47
N TYR A 521 10.98 35.15 87.10
CA TYR A 521 12.16 35.66 86.41
C TYR A 521 13.39 34.81 86.78
N THR A 522 14.20 34.48 85.77
CA THR A 522 15.42 33.68 85.91
C THR A 522 16.36 34.03 84.77
N THR A 523 17.66 34.18 85.06
CA THR A 523 18.65 34.68 84.11
C THR A 523 19.34 33.51 83.39
N GLY A 524 18.86 33.16 82.20
CA GLY A 524 19.37 32.05 81.38
C GLY A 524 18.52 31.83 80.11
N PRO A 525 18.89 30.90 79.21
CA PRO A 525 18.29 30.74 77.88
C PRO A 525 16.90 30.06 77.84
N TYR A 526 15.94 30.69 78.54
CA TYR A 526 14.50 30.77 78.23
C TYR A 526 13.71 29.47 77.95
N SER A 527 13.12 28.90 79.00
CA SER A 527 11.95 28.01 78.91
C SER A 527 10.71 28.68 79.52
N ALA A 528 9.61 28.81 78.75
CA ALA A 528 8.34 29.34 79.24
C ALA A 528 7.36 28.19 79.55
N ASN A 529 7.16 27.88 80.83
CA ASN A 529 6.30 26.77 81.27
C ASN A 529 4.90 27.27 81.64
N PHE A 530 3.91 27.04 80.77
CA PHE A 530 2.49 27.14 81.11
C PHE A 530 2.01 25.78 81.65
N MET A 531 1.44 25.76 82.85
CA MET A 531 0.88 24.55 83.45
C MET A 531 -0.50 24.84 84.04
N LEU A 532 -1.51 24.08 83.60
CA LEU A 532 -2.89 24.20 84.07
C LEU A 532 -3.12 23.20 85.20
N ALA A 533 -3.22 23.67 86.45
CA ALA A 533 -3.42 22.84 87.63
C ALA A 533 -4.76 23.16 88.30
N ASN A 534 -5.54 22.12 88.61
CA ASN A 534 -6.85 22.21 89.22
C ASN A 534 -6.77 21.91 90.72
N ASP A 535 -6.30 22.88 91.51
CA ASP A 535 -6.46 22.90 92.96
C ASP A 535 -7.95 23.18 93.29
N ARG A 536 -8.79 22.17 93.11
CA ARG A 536 -10.13 22.14 93.71
C ARG A 536 -9.94 22.01 95.22
N ASP A 537 -10.69 22.76 96.03
CA ASP A 537 -10.57 22.74 97.50
C ASP A 537 -10.90 21.36 98.09
N LEU A 538 -9.91 20.47 98.12
CA LEU A 538 -9.97 19.19 98.81
C LEU A 538 -9.84 19.45 100.32
N PRO A 539 -10.75 18.96 101.17
CA PRO A 539 -10.75 19.26 102.61
C PRO A 539 -9.49 18.76 103.33
N GLU A 540 -8.79 17.78 102.77
CA GLU A 540 -7.47 17.30 103.24
C GLU A 540 -6.42 18.43 103.27
N SER A 541 -6.54 19.44 102.41
CA SER A 541 -5.63 20.60 102.36
C SER A 541 -5.60 21.40 103.67
N ALA A 542 -6.68 21.37 104.46
CA ALA A 542 -6.79 22.04 105.74
C ALA A 542 -6.32 21.15 106.93
N ALA A 543 -6.22 19.83 106.74
CA ALA A 543 -6.07 18.87 107.82
C ALA A 543 -4.70 18.90 108.54
N ALA A 544 -3.67 19.47 107.92
CA ALA A 544 -2.32 19.54 108.49
C ALA A 544 -2.06 20.79 109.36
N THR A 545 -2.72 21.93 109.07
CA THR A 545 -2.40 23.23 109.70
C THR A 545 -3.59 24.16 109.96
N GLY A 546 -4.83 23.79 109.60
CA GLY A 546 -6.03 24.50 110.03
C GLY A 546 -6.24 25.93 109.51
N GLN A 547 -5.45 26.39 108.54
CA GLN A 547 -5.57 27.72 107.91
C GLN A 547 -5.60 27.62 106.39
N PRO A 548 -6.34 28.51 105.69
CA PRO A 548 -6.33 28.57 104.23
C PRO A 548 -4.96 29.03 103.70
N PRO A 549 -4.53 28.58 102.50
CA PRO A 549 -3.25 28.98 101.91
C PRO A 549 -3.24 30.48 101.56
N PRO A 550 -2.09 31.17 101.69
CA PRO A 550 -2.01 32.63 101.56
C PRO A 550 -2.28 33.14 100.13
N THR A 551 -2.84 34.35 100.07
CA THR A 551 -3.22 35.11 98.86
C THR A 551 -2.06 35.41 97.92
N LEU A 552 -0.83 35.44 98.44
CA LEU A 552 0.41 35.54 97.66
C LEU A 552 1.45 34.56 98.23
N ARG A 553 1.88 33.61 97.42
CA ARG A 553 2.99 32.69 97.72
C ARG A 553 4.19 32.97 96.84
N LEU A 554 5.16 33.75 97.33
CA LEU A 554 6.49 33.79 96.71
C LEU A 554 7.30 32.58 97.18
N GLN A 555 7.60 31.65 96.28
CA GLN A 555 8.48 30.52 96.58
C GLN A 555 9.79 30.64 95.78
N PRO A 556 10.91 31.01 96.44
CA PRO A 556 12.22 30.81 95.84
C PRO A 556 12.46 29.30 95.71
N LYS A 557 12.91 28.88 94.54
CA LYS A 557 13.34 27.52 94.24
C LYS A 557 14.78 27.57 93.74
N ILE A 558 15.63 26.78 94.37
CA ILE A 558 16.96 26.48 93.84
C ILE A 558 16.85 25.08 93.23
N THR A 559 16.96 24.99 91.91
CA THR A 559 16.96 23.70 91.21
C THR A 559 18.39 23.36 90.85
N PHE A 560 18.86 22.25 91.40
CA PHE A 560 20.15 21.65 91.08
C PHE A 560 19.93 20.61 89.98
N ASP A 561 20.30 20.93 88.75
CA ASP A 561 20.36 19.95 87.68
C ASP A 561 21.70 19.23 87.76
N ILE A 562 21.66 17.89 87.89
CA ILE A 562 22.84 17.06 88.13
C ILE A 562 22.88 15.98 87.04
N ASP A 563 23.60 16.27 85.97
CA ASP A 563 23.82 15.35 84.84
C ASP A 563 24.89 14.31 85.24
N LEU A 564 24.52 13.02 85.28
CA LEU A 564 25.31 11.87 85.77
C LEU A 564 25.92 11.03 84.61
#